data_AF-A0A7Y1SZF3-F1
#
_entry.id   AF-A0A7Y1SZF3-F1
#
_cell.length_a   1.000
_cell.length_b   1.000
_cell.length_c   1.000
_cell.angle_alpha   90.00
_cell.angle_beta   90.00
_cell.angle_gamma   90.00
#
_symmetry.space_group_name_H-M   'P 1'
#
loop_
_entity.id
_entity.type
_entity.pdbx_description
1 polymer ?
#
loop_
_entity_poly.entity_id
_entity_poly.type
_entity_poly.pdbx_seq_one_letter_code
_entity_poly.pdbx_strand_id
1 'polypeptide(L)'
;VLGQALLAGGFGGVVPGNGELMILAATLMWSVEVIIAKKILPQTTSATLGVARMGLGSIVLITYAVYSGSFVAMGSLTGAQIGWVLLTGAVLSLYVASWFAALSRAGAIDVTAVLVLGAVITALIRSGFQGVALPSMVGLALLCAGVAIFALPVRRWQSP
;
A
#
# COMPACT_ATOMS: atom_id res chain seq x y z
N VAL A 1 11.14 -1.08 9.95
CA VAL A 1 10.28 -0.40 10.94
C VAL A 1 10.87 0.93 11.40
N LEU A 2 12.10 0.97 11.94
CA LEU A 2 12.75 2.21 12.40
C LEU A 2 12.82 3.30 11.31
N GLY A 3 13.20 2.95 10.08
CA GLY A 3 13.23 3.91 8.96
C GLY A 3 11.86 4.51 8.64
N GLN A 4 10.79 3.70 8.63
CA GLN A 4 9.40 4.19 8.44
C GLN A 4 8.96 5.12 9.57
N ALA A 5 9.26 4.77 10.83
CA ALA A 5 8.91 5.59 11.98
C ALA A 5 9.60 6.96 11.92
N LEU A 6 10.87 7.00 11.50
CA LEU A 6 11.61 8.26 11.32
C LEU A 6 11.10 9.08 10.14
N LEU A 7 10.63 8.45 9.05
CA LEU A 7 9.94 9.18 7.97
C LEU A 7 8.60 9.78 8.40
N ALA A 8 7.92 9.12 9.34
CA ALA A 8 6.63 9.56 9.87
C ALA A 8 6.75 10.64 10.96
N GLY A 9 7.96 11.10 11.31
CA GLY A 9 8.20 12.13 12.32
C GLY A 9 8.77 11.64 13.65
N GLY A 10 9.18 10.37 13.75
CA GLY A 10 9.80 9.76 14.93
C GLY A 10 8.81 9.12 15.91
N PHE A 11 9.32 8.54 17.01
CA PHE A 11 8.50 7.87 18.04
C PHE A 11 7.92 8.83 19.10
N GLY A 12 8.30 10.11 19.07
CA GLY A 12 7.94 11.09 20.11
C GLY A 12 6.47 11.52 20.14
N GLY A 13 5.66 11.07 19.17
CA GLY A 13 4.25 11.46 19.02
C GLY A 13 3.24 10.33 19.13
N VAL A 14 3.62 9.13 19.61
CA VAL A 14 2.66 8.04 19.85
C VAL A 14 1.84 8.36 21.11
N VAL A 15 0.91 9.29 20.96
CA VAL A 15 -0.15 9.53 21.93
C VAL A 15 -1.33 8.65 21.50
N PRO A 16 -1.99 7.91 22.39
CA PRO A 16 -3.21 7.20 22.04
C PRO A 16 -4.29 8.23 21.63
N GLY A 17 -4.42 8.45 20.32
CA GLY A 17 -5.41 9.29 19.68
C GLY A 17 -6.21 8.52 18.63
N ASN A 18 -7.21 9.19 18.06
CA ASN A 18 -8.09 8.57 17.06
C ASN A 18 -7.32 8.19 15.78
N GLY A 19 -6.28 8.95 15.40
CA GLY A 19 -5.49 8.67 14.20
C GLY A 19 -4.66 7.40 14.33
N GLU A 20 -4.01 7.21 15.47
CA GLU A 20 -3.21 6.02 15.78
C GLU A 20 -4.09 4.76 15.82
N LEU A 21 -5.29 4.86 16.40
CA LEU A 21 -6.26 3.77 16.41
C LEU A 21 -6.74 3.42 15.00
N MET A 22 -6.99 4.42 14.14
CA MET A 22 -7.36 4.20 12.74
C MET A 22 -6.23 3.50 11.96
N ILE A 23 -4.97 3.90 12.17
CA ILE A 23 -3.81 3.26 11.53
C ILE A 23 -3.66 1.82 12.02
N LEU A 24 -3.79 1.57 13.32
CA LEU A 24 -3.73 0.22 13.89
C LEU A 24 -4.85 -0.66 13.32
N ALA A 25 -6.09 -0.17 13.29
CA ALA A 25 -7.22 -0.89 12.74
C ALA A 25 -7.02 -1.20 11.25
N ALA A 26 -6.57 -0.23 10.46
CA ALA A 26 -6.30 -0.41 9.04
C ALA A 26 -5.20 -1.45 8.79
N THR A 27 -4.11 -1.42 9.57
CA THR A 27 -3.01 -2.38 9.44
C THR A 27 -3.40 -3.79 9.88
N LEU A 28 -4.20 -3.95 10.94
CA LEU A 28 -4.72 -5.24 11.38
C LEU A 28 -5.68 -5.84 10.35
N MET A 29 -6.65 -5.05 9.87
CA MET A 29 -7.60 -5.47 8.85
C MET A 29 -6.88 -5.89 7.56
N TRP A 30 -5.88 -5.10 7.14
CA TRP A 30 -5.05 -5.43 5.99
C TRP A 30 -4.22 -6.71 6.20
N SER A 31 -3.65 -6.90 7.39
CA SER A 31 -2.87 -8.10 7.71
C SER A 31 -3.72 -9.37 7.64
N VAL A 32 -4.94 -9.32 8.19
CA VAL A 32 -5.91 -10.43 8.11
C VAL A 32 -6.24 -10.74 6.66
N GLU A 33 -6.52 -9.71 5.85
CA GLU A 33 -6.82 -9.86 4.43
C GLU A 33 -5.67 -10.54 3.66
N VAL A 34 -4.42 -10.12 3.90
CA VAL A 34 -3.23 -10.72 3.24
C VAL A 34 -3.08 -12.20 3.60
N ILE A 35 -3.29 -12.56 4.87
CA ILE A 35 -3.23 -13.97 5.32
C ILE A 35 -4.32 -14.80 4.63
N ILE A 36 -5.56 -14.29 4.59
CA ILE A 36 -6.67 -14.97 3.92
C ILE A 36 -6.40 -15.11 2.43
N ALA A 37 -5.97 -14.04 1.76
CA ALA A 37 -5.67 -14.08 0.33
C ALA A 37 -4.56 -15.07 -0.01
N LYS A 38 -3.49 -15.13 0.79
CA LYS A 38 -2.40 -16.11 0.60
C LYS A 38 -2.89 -17.55 0.75
N LYS A 39 -3.86 -17.80 1.64
CA LYS A 39 -4.49 -19.13 1.79
C LYS A 39 -5.42 -19.51 0.64
N ILE A 40 -6.07 -18.53 -0.01
CA ILE A 40 -7.01 -18.76 -1.11
C ILE A 40 -6.30 -18.84 -2.47
N LEU A 41 -5.15 -18.18 -2.64
CA LEU A 41 -4.36 -18.17 -3.89
C LEU A 41 -4.03 -19.54 -4.50
N PRO A 42 -3.83 -20.64 -3.74
CA PRO A 42 -3.66 -21.97 -4.32
C PRO A 42 -4.92 -22.53 -5.01
N GLN A 43 -6.10 -21.98 -4.70
CA GLN A 43 -7.41 -22.46 -5.17
C GLN A 43 -8.06 -21.52 -6.19
N THR A 44 -7.45 -20.36 -6.45
CA THR A 44 -8.05 -19.34 -7.31
C THR A 44 -6.98 -18.53 -8.03
N THR A 45 -7.35 -17.84 -9.11
CA THR A 45 -6.39 -17.02 -9.86
C THR A 45 -6.09 -15.70 -9.14
N SER A 46 -4.88 -15.17 -9.32
CA SER A 46 -4.50 -13.84 -8.80
C SER A 46 -5.40 -12.72 -9.37
N ALA A 47 -5.91 -12.89 -10.59
CA ALA A 47 -6.84 -11.95 -11.21
C ALA A 47 -8.18 -11.92 -10.47
N THR A 48 -8.72 -13.09 -10.10
CA THR A 48 -9.98 -13.19 -9.35
C THR A 48 -9.90 -12.45 -8.01
N LEU A 49 -8.81 -12.63 -7.26
CA LEU A 49 -8.61 -11.91 -6.00
C LEU A 49 -8.40 -10.40 -6.20
N GLY A 50 -7.72 -10.00 -7.28
CA GLY A 50 -7.57 -8.59 -7.64
C GLY A 50 -8.91 -7.91 -7.91
N VAL A 51 -9.77 -8.55 -8.72
CA VAL A 51 -11.14 -8.06 -9.00
C VAL A 51 -11.98 -8.04 -7.73
N ALA A 52 -11.93 -9.09 -6.91
CA ALA A 52 -12.66 -9.14 -5.64
C ALA A 52 -12.24 -8.01 -4.69
N ARG A 53 -10.94 -7.76 -4.55
CA ARG A 53 -10.40 -6.68 -3.71
C ARG A 53 -10.89 -5.30 -4.18
N MET A 54 -10.79 -5.03 -5.48
CA MET A 54 -11.23 -3.76 -6.06
C MET A 54 -12.75 -3.59 -5.98
N GLY A 55 -13.50 -4.66 -6.25
CA GLY A 55 -14.96 -4.65 -6.17
C GLY A 55 -15.46 -4.39 -4.76
N LEU A 56 -14.94 -5.12 -3.76
CA LEU A 56 -15.30 -4.93 -2.36
C LEU A 56 -14.92 -3.53 -1.86
N GLY A 57 -13.72 -3.05 -2.17
CA GLY A 57 -13.31 -1.69 -1.83
C GLY A 57 -14.23 -0.64 -2.43
N SER A 58 -14.60 -0.80 -3.71
CA SER A 58 -15.52 0.13 -4.39
C SER A 58 -16.92 0.13 -3.76
N ILE A 59 -17.46 -1.05 -3.41
CA ILE A 59 -18.74 -1.16 -2.71
C ILE A 59 -18.69 -0.39 -1.39
N VAL A 60 -17.67 -0.62 -0.58
CA VAL A 60 -17.50 0.08 0.71
C VAL A 60 -17.41 1.59 0.52
N LEU A 61 -16.62 2.05 -0.46
CA LEU A 61 -16.48 3.49 -0.75
C LEU A 61 -17.78 4.12 -1.24
N ILE A 62 -18.54 3.43 -2.08
CA ILE A 62 -19.86 3.91 -2.54
C ILE A 62 -20.84 3.98 -1.37
N THR A 63 -20.90 2.95 -0.53
CA THR A 63 -21.75 2.95 0.67
C THR A 63 -21.41 4.12 1.59
N TYR A 64 -20.11 4.37 1.80
CA TYR A 64 -19.65 5.53 2.58
C TYR A 64 -20.01 6.87 1.92
N ALA A 65 -19.86 7.00 0.59
CA ALA A 65 -20.21 8.22 -0.14
C ALA A 65 -21.71 8.54 -0.06
N VAL A 66 -22.56 7.51 -0.09
CA VAL A 66 -24.01 7.65 0.12
C VAL A 66 -24.30 8.09 1.55
N TYR A 67 -23.72 7.42 2.55
CA TYR A 67 -23.94 7.75 3.96
C TYR A 67 -23.45 9.17 4.33
N SER A 68 -22.33 9.61 3.75
CA SER A 68 -21.75 10.94 3.99
C SER A 68 -22.42 12.06 3.16
N GLY A 69 -23.41 11.74 2.32
CA GLY A 69 -24.06 12.71 1.43
C GLY A 69 -23.21 13.20 0.24
N SER A 70 -21.97 12.71 0.13
CA SER A 70 -21.02 13.11 -0.92
C SER A 70 -21.36 12.51 -2.29
N PHE A 71 -22.26 11.53 -2.35
CA PHE A 71 -22.67 10.87 -3.59
C PHE A 71 -23.26 11.85 -4.62
N VAL A 72 -23.99 12.87 -4.16
CA VAL A 72 -24.56 13.90 -5.04
C VAL A 72 -23.47 14.70 -5.75
N ALA A 73 -22.34 14.95 -5.08
CA ALA A 73 -21.20 15.66 -5.68
C ALA A 73 -20.54 14.87 -6.83
N MET A 74 -20.70 13.53 -6.87
CA MET A 74 -20.18 12.70 -7.97
C MET A 74 -20.88 13.01 -9.31
N GLY A 75 -22.14 13.44 -9.27
CA GLY A 75 -22.89 13.86 -10.47
C GLY A 75 -22.40 15.18 -11.07
N SER A 76 -21.65 15.98 -10.31
CA SER A 76 -21.09 17.27 -10.75
C SER A 76 -19.66 17.17 -11.32
N LEU A 77 -19.11 15.96 -11.43
CA LEU A 77 -17.75 15.76 -11.92
C LEU A 77 -17.64 16.14 -13.40
N THR A 78 -16.65 16.97 -13.70
CA THR A 78 -16.28 17.32 -15.07
C THR A 78 -15.63 16.13 -15.79
N GLY A 79 -15.67 16.12 -17.13
CA GLY A 79 -15.02 15.06 -17.92
C GLY A 79 -13.52 14.92 -17.63
N ALA A 80 -12.82 16.02 -17.34
CA ALA A 80 -11.42 15.98 -16.94
C ALA A 80 -11.21 15.26 -15.59
N GLN A 81 -12.09 15.50 -14.61
CA GLN A 81 -12.02 14.82 -13.31
C GLN A 81 -12.30 13.32 -13.43
N ILE A 82 -13.27 12.93 -14.26
CA ILE A 82 -13.54 11.53 -14.57
C ILE A 82 -12.31 10.87 -15.23
N GLY A 83 -11.66 11.56 -16.17
CA GLY A 83 -10.40 11.11 -16.77
C GLY A 83 -9.32 10.82 -15.73
N TRP A 84 -9.14 11.70 -14.74
CA TRP A 84 -8.19 11.49 -13.64
C TRP A 84 -8.58 10.32 -12.72
N VAL A 85 -9.87 10.16 -12.42
CA VAL A 85 -10.36 9.03 -11.63
C VAL A 85 -10.07 7.70 -12.35
N LEU A 86 -10.35 7.63 -13.65
CA LEU A 86 -10.07 6.43 -14.44
C LEU A 86 -8.57 6.15 -14.55
N LEU A 87 -7.75 7.18 -14.77
CA LEU A 87 -6.30 7.02 -14.86
C LEU A 87 -5.70 6.50 -13.54
N THR A 88 -6.01 7.15 -12.42
CA THR A 88 -5.52 6.73 -11.10
C THR A 88 -6.06 5.36 -10.70
N GLY A 89 -7.33 5.07 -11.00
CA GLY A 89 -7.93 3.76 -10.80
C GLY A 89 -7.26 2.65 -11.63
N ALA A 90 -6.89 2.93 -12.88
CA ALA A 90 -6.17 1.99 -13.74
C ALA A 90 -4.77 1.68 -13.20
N VAL A 91 -4.02 2.72 -12.80
CA VAL A 91 -2.70 2.56 -12.17
C VAL A 91 -2.80 1.71 -10.89
N LEU A 92 -3.78 2.01 -10.04
CA LEU A 92 -4.04 1.26 -8.82
C LEU A 92 -4.42 -0.20 -9.11
N SER A 93 -5.20 -0.44 -10.17
CA SER A 93 -5.60 -1.79 -10.60
C SER A 93 -4.41 -2.61 -11.11
N LEU A 94 -3.53 -2.00 -11.90
CA LEU A 94 -2.27 -2.62 -12.34
C LEU A 94 -1.41 -3.00 -11.12
N TYR A 95 -1.27 -2.07 -10.17
CA TYR A 95 -0.54 -2.34 -8.94
C TYR A 95 -1.12 -3.53 -8.17
N VAL A 96 -2.45 -3.61 -8.00
CA VAL A 96 -3.09 -4.73 -7.29
C VAL A 96 -2.95 -6.05 -8.05
N ALA A 97 -3.03 -6.02 -9.38
CA ALA A 97 -2.79 -7.21 -10.21
C ALA A 97 -1.35 -7.71 -10.02
N SER A 98 -0.36 -6.81 -10.06
CA SER A 98 1.05 -7.13 -9.81
C SER A 98 1.26 -7.66 -8.39
N TRP A 99 0.59 -7.07 -7.40
CA TRP A 99 0.63 -7.48 -6.00
C TRP A 99 0.19 -8.93 -5.82
N PHE A 100 -1.01 -9.29 -6.28
CA PHE A 100 -1.52 -10.65 -6.14
C PHE A 100 -0.73 -11.67 -6.97
N ALA A 101 -0.18 -11.26 -8.12
CA ALA A 101 0.73 -12.09 -8.89
C ALA A 101 2.06 -12.34 -8.17
N ALA A 102 2.60 -11.35 -7.45
CA ALA A 102 3.78 -11.54 -6.61
C ALA A 102 3.47 -12.42 -5.40
N LEU A 103 2.32 -12.20 -4.75
CA LEU A 103 1.86 -12.96 -3.59
C LEU A 103 1.59 -14.43 -3.92
N SER A 104 1.21 -14.76 -5.16
CA SER A 104 1.07 -16.17 -5.58
C SER A 104 2.41 -16.89 -5.68
N ARG A 105 3.50 -16.17 -6.02
CA ARG A 105 4.84 -16.73 -6.28
C ARG A 105 5.78 -16.74 -5.08
N ALA A 106 5.62 -15.84 -4.12
CA ALA A 106 6.55 -15.67 -2.99
C ALA A 106 5.83 -15.62 -1.62
N GLY A 107 6.60 -15.66 -0.53
CA GLY A 107 6.06 -15.55 0.82
C GLY A 107 5.40 -14.20 1.08
N ALA A 108 4.36 -14.16 1.93
CA ALA A 108 3.69 -12.91 2.27
C ALA A 108 4.66 -11.89 2.91
N ILE A 109 5.63 -12.37 3.69
CA ILE A 109 6.66 -11.53 4.32
C ILE A 109 7.55 -10.87 3.26
N ASP A 110 8.05 -11.64 2.28
CA ASP A 110 8.94 -11.11 1.24
C ASP A 110 8.24 -10.05 0.38
N VAL A 111 7.01 -10.34 -0.01
CA VAL A 111 6.22 -9.48 -0.89
C VAL A 111 5.84 -8.18 -0.15
N THR A 112 5.50 -8.25 1.13
CA THR A 112 5.23 -7.07 1.97
C THR A 112 6.49 -6.27 2.33
N ALA A 113 7.66 -6.91 2.43
CA ALA A 113 8.93 -6.21 2.62
C ALA A 113 9.27 -5.31 1.43
N VAL A 114 8.97 -5.75 0.20
CA VAL A 114 9.16 -4.94 -1.01
C VAL A 114 8.28 -3.68 -1.01
N LEU A 115 7.05 -3.75 -0.46
CA LEU A 115 6.16 -2.56 -0.37
C LEU A 115 6.75 -1.42 0.43
N VAL A 116 7.69 -1.70 1.33
CA VAL A 116 8.33 -0.68 2.16
C VAL A 116 9.06 0.35 1.26
N LEU A 117 9.52 -0.05 0.07
CA LEU A 117 10.05 0.88 -0.94
C LEU A 117 9.03 1.92 -1.41
N GLY A 118 7.73 1.58 -1.37
CA GLY A 118 6.65 2.47 -1.75
C GLY A 118 6.73 3.81 -1.00
N ALA A 119 7.04 3.79 0.30
CA ALA A 119 7.19 5.02 1.09
C ALA A 119 8.34 5.90 0.60
N VAL A 120 9.46 5.30 0.16
CA VAL A 120 10.61 6.03 -0.41
C VAL A 120 10.19 6.68 -1.73
N ILE A 121 9.54 5.91 -2.62
CA ILE A 121 9.04 6.42 -3.90
C ILE A 121 8.05 7.55 -3.67
N THR A 122 7.10 7.41 -2.73
CA THR A 122 6.14 8.45 -2.38
C THR A 122 6.82 9.71 -1.83
N ALA A 123 7.83 9.56 -0.96
CA ALA A 123 8.58 10.70 -0.44
C ALA A 123 9.30 11.48 -1.55
N LEU A 124 9.93 10.78 -2.50
CA LEU A 124 10.61 11.39 -3.65
C LEU A 124 9.62 12.11 -4.58
N ILE A 125 8.49 11.49 -4.91
CA ILE A 125 7.45 12.11 -5.74
C ILE A 125 6.91 13.38 -5.07
N ARG A 126 6.60 13.31 -3.76
CA ARG A 126 6.12 14.49 -3.02
C ARG A 126 7.15 15.61 -2.99
N SER A 127 8.43 15.27 -2.79
CA SER A 127 9.49 16.28 -2.79
C SER A 127 9.65 16.95 -4.17
N GLY A 128 9.66 16.16 -5.24
CA GLY A 128 9.83 16.67 -6.61
C GLY A 128 8.63 17.46 -7.13
N PHE A 129 7.39 17.02 -6.86
CA PHE A 129 6.18 17.65 -7.43
C PHE A 129 5.50 18.66 -6.51
N GLN A 130 5.59 18.48 -5.18
CA GLN A 130 4.91 19.34 -4.20
C GLN A 130 5.87 20.27 -3.45
N GLY A 131 7.18 20.19 -3.73
CA GLY A 131 8.20 21.02 -3.07
C GLY A 131 8.35 20.74 -1.56
N VAL A 132 7.82 19.63 -1.08
CA VAL A 132 7.89 19.25 0.34
C VAL A 132 9.32 18.79 0.65
N ALA A 133 9.93 19.36 1.69
CA ALA A 133 11.26 18.95 2.14
C ALA A 133 11.29 17.46 2.49
N LEU A 134 12.41 16.78 2.23
CA LEU A 134 12.56 15.37 2.58
C LEU A 134 12.43 15.22 4.10
N PRO A 135 11.54 14.35 4.61
CA PRO A 135 11.18 14.33 6.03
C PRO A 135 12.36 13.89 6.91
N SER A 136 13.11 12.85 6.51
CA SER A 136 14.32 12.42 7.22
C SER A 136 15.26 11.66 6.29
N MET A 137 16.46 12.20 6.06
CA MET A 137 17.50 11.53 5.27
C MET A 137 17.93 10.21 5.93
N VAL A 138 17.94 10.15 7.27
CA VAL A 138 18.25 8.93 8.03
C VAL A 138 17.16 7.87 7.87
N GLY A 139 15.89 8.29 7.89
CA GLY A 139 14.76 7.39 7.64
C GLY A 139 14.81 6.77 6.23
N LEU A 140 15.12 7.58 5.22
CA LEU A 140 15.29 7.12 3.83
C LEU A 140 16.48 6.16 3.70
N ALA A 141 17.62 6.50 4.30
CA ALA A 141 18.82 5.67 4.26
C ALA A 141 18.59 4.30 4.91
N LEU A 142 17.92 4.25 6.07
CA LEU A 142 17.57 3.00 6.76
C LEU A 142 16.61 2.13 5.95
N LEU A 143 15.70 2.75 5.21
CA LEU A 143 14.80 2.02 4.31
C LEU A 143 15.51 1.44 3.11
N CYS A 144 16.36 2.23 2.45
CA CYS A 144 17.18 1.75 1.34
C CYS A 144 18.12 0.63 1.81
N ALA A 145 18.74 0.75 2.98
CA ALA A 145 19.59 -0.28 3.56
C ALA A 145 18.82 -1.57 3.86
N GLY A 146 17.64 -1.48 4.48
CA GLY A 146 16.79 -2.65 4.76
C GLY A 146 16.39 -3.40 3.50
N VAL A 147 16.06 -2.67 2.43
CA VAL A 147 15.73 -3.27 1.14
C VAL A 147 16.97 -3.86 0.47
N ALA A 148 18.11 -3.17 0.50
CA ALA A 148 19.37 -3.68 -0.07
C ALA A 148 19.78 -5.00 0.58
N ILE A 149 19.68 -5.12 1.92
CA ILE A 149 19.96 -6.38 2.63
C ILE A 149 19.04 -7.52 2.16
N PHE A 150 17.77 -7.22 1.91
CA PHE A 150 16.78 -8.21 1.46
C PHE A 150 16.92 -8.57 -0.03
N ALA A 151 17.37 -7.62 -0.86
CA ALA A 151 17.54 -7.77 -2.30
C ALA A 151 18.92 -8.34 -2.68
N LEU A 152 19.93 -8.23 -1.82
CA LEU A 152 21.20 -8.90 -2.01
C LEU A 152 20.94 -10.42 -2.03
N PRO A 153 21.39 -11.13 -3.08
CA PRO A 153 21.11 -12.55 -3.20
C PRO A 153 21.66 -13.27 -1.96
N VAL A 154 20.79 -13.94 -1.22
CA VAL A 154 21.15 -14.95 -0.22
C VAL A 154 21.75 -16.13 -1.00
N ARG A 155 22.98 -15.94 -1.46
CA ARG A 155 23.71 -16.87 -2.33
C ARG A 155 24.41 -17.97 -1.53
N ARG A 156 23.99 -18.25 -0.29
CA ARG A 156 24.79 -19.03 0.67
C ARG A 156 24.09 -20.22 1.37
N TRP A 157 22.87 -20.62 1.01
CA TRP A 157 22.19 -21.75 1.69
C TRP A 157 21.61 -22.83 0.77
N GLN A 158 22.06 -22.92 -0.48
CA GLN A 158 21.80 -24.08 -1.32
C GLN A 158 23.14 -24.70 -1.74
N SER A 159 23.65 -25.59 -0.90
CA SER A 159 24.59 -26.63 -1.29
C SER A 159 24.06 -27.92 -0.65
N PRO A 160 24.07 -29.05 -1.40
CA PRO A 160 23.19 -30.20 -1.21
C PRO A 160 23.33 -30.92 0.14
#